data_AF-A0ABD3RWT9-F1
#
_entry.id   AF-A0ABD3RWT9-F1
#
_cell.length_a   1.000
_cell.length_b   1.000
_cell.length_c   1.000
_cell.angle_alpha   90.00
_cell.angle_beta   90.00
_cell.angle_gamma   90.00
#
_symmetry.space_group_name_H-M   'P 1'
#
loop_
_entity.id
_entity.type
_entity.pdbx_description
1 polymer ?
#
loop_
_entity_poly.entity_id
_entity_poly.type
_entity_poly.pdbx_seq_one_letter_code
_entity_poly.pdbx_strand_id
1 'polypeptide(L)'
;MKIRPVAILAFVVASGSDVSAQEVINPCNICPNGATAGEDTAPYIDDGDPITCKEIIENAKLFETGTDWCAAYEFDELSCCPPAAMPKDPCTICPDGITTADDIGTSYGCSDLVQMYSFLGAESDACKKWGEFDEGVCCPNAAAENPCIICPDGASAGDDFVPYADQGFPMTCKEIIESYATIEAGSEMCFGETDVAKCCPAPTAPENPCNICPGGATAGDYFTPYSAINTCGEMMAEAKLFETNSKDCKWYEGYEVSCCPKAASGGVTLSGFGVGWFAFVVIASSLWDVWFV
;
A
#
# COMPACT_ATOMS: atom_id res chain seq x y z
N MET A 1 -57.26 -14.20 22.23
CA MET A 1 -56.67 -13.15 21.37
C MET A 1 -55.61 -13.81 20.51
N LYS A 2 -55.84 -13.88 19.19
CA LYS A 2 -54.98 -14.58 18.21
C LYS A 2 -54.12 -13.52 17.52
N ILE A 3 -52.83 -13.47 17.83
CA ILE A 3 -51.88 -12.56 17.16
C ILE A 3 -51.43 -13.24 15.87
N ARG A 4 -51.71 -12.63 14.72
CA ARG A 4 -51.17 -13.08 13.42
C ARG A 4 -49.76 -12.50 13.25
N PRO A 5 -48.80 -13.26 12.71
CA PRO A 5 -47.51 -12.69 12.33
C PRO A 5 -47.69 -11.79 11.10
N VAL A 6 -47.20 -10.56 11.21
CA VAL A 6 -47.06 -9.63 10.09
C VAL A 6 -45.84 -10.09 9.28
N ALA A 7 -46.08 -10.43 8.01
CA ALA A 7 -45.03 -10.73 7.06
C ALA A 7 -44.25 -9.44 6.75
N ILE A 8 -42.96 -9.43 7.10
CA ILE A 8 -42.01 -8.41 6.65
C ILE A 8 -41.68 -8.73 5.20
N LEU A 9 -42.24 -7.95 4.28
CA LEU A 9 -41.82 -7.93 2.87
C LEU A 9 -40.47 -7.25 2.79
N ALA A 10 -39.40 -8.03 2.68
CA ALA A 10 -38.10 -7.53 2.27
C ALA A 10 -38.17 -7.19 0.77
N PHE A 11 -38.17 -5.90 0.45
CA PHE A 11 -37.92 -5.41 -0.91
C PHE A 11 -36.41 -5.53 -1.17
N VAL A 12 -36.02 -6.57 -1.90
CA VAL A 12 -34.71 -6.63 -2.55
C VAL A 12 -34.80 -5.79 -3.81
N VAL A 13 -34.23 -4.58 -3.77
CA VAL A 13 -34.01 -3.77 -4.97
C VAL A 13 -32.75 -4.31 -5.65
N ALA A 14 -32.92 -5.11 -6.69
CA ALA A 14 -31.85 -5.54 -7.58
C ALA A 14 -31.54 -4.39 -8.55
N SER A 15 -30.49 -3.62 -8.28
CA SER A 15 -29.81 -2.79 -9.28
C SER A 15 -28.47 -3.44 -9.59
N GLY A 16 -28.40 -4.10 -10.75
CA GLY A 16 -27.24 -4.84 -11.23
C GLY A 16 -26.04 -3.92 -11.50
N SER A 17 -25.02 -4.08 -10.67
CA SER A 17 -23.62 -3.90 -10.98
C SER A 17 -22.92 -4.79 -9.97
N ASP A 18 -22.81 -6.08 -10.31
CA ASP A 18 -22.08 -7.07 -9.53
C ASP A 18 -20.60 -6.67 -9.51
N VAL A 19 -20.24 -5.73 -8.63
CA VAL A 19 -18.90 -5.73 -8.04
C VAL A 19 -18.87 -7.03 -7.25
N SER A 20 -18.45 -8.10 -7.91
CA SER A 20 -18.16 -9.35 -7.21
C SER A 20 -17.14 -8.97 -6.15
N ALA A 21 -17.55 -8.99 -4.88
CA ALA A 21 -16.63 -8.97 -3.77
C ALA A 21 -15.71 -10.17 -4.02
N GLN A 22 -14.52 -9.89 -4.56
CA GLN A 22 -13.54 -10.92 -4.81
C GLN A 22 -13.15 -11.42 -3.43
N GLU A 23 -13.56 -12.64 -3.12
CA GLU A 23 -13.21 -13.29 -1.87
C GLU A 23 -11.70 -13.51 -1.91
N VAL A 24 -10.96 -12.69 -1.14
CA VAL A 24 -9.50 -12.78 -1.01
C VAL A 24 -9.17 -14.16 -0.45
N ILE A 25 -8.44 -14.97 -1.20
CA ILE A 25 -8.13 -16.35 -0.81
C ILE A 25 -6.87 -16.30 0.07
N ASN A 26 -7.05 -16.51 1.38
CA ASN A 26 -6.03 -16.31 2.43
C ASN A 26 -5.72 -14.83 2.68
N PRO A 27 -6.61 -14.09 3.36
CA PRO A 27 -6.36 -12.69 3.68
C PRO A 27 -5.13 -12.54 4.58
N CYS A 28 -4.37 -11.47 4.37
CA CYS A 28 -3.28 -11.07 5.25
C CYS A 28 -3.86 -10.72 6.63
N ASN A 29 -3.49 -11.53 7.62
CA ASN A 29 -3.97 -11.37 8.98
C ASN A 29 -2.81 -10.93 9.87
N ILE A 30 -2.59 -9.63 9.93
CA ILE A 30 -1.74 -9.02 10.94
C ILE A 30 -2.52 -8.89 12.25
N CYS A 31 -1.85 -9.03 13.40
CA CYS A 31 -2.47 -8.89 14.72
C CYS A 31 -3.75 -9.74 14.90
N PRO A 32 -3.70 -11.08 14.87
CA PRO A 32 -4.90 -11.93 14.94
C PRO A 32 -5.73 -11.74 16.24
N ASN A 33 -5.13 -11.13 17.27
CA ASN A 33 -5.78 -10.82 18.55
C ASN A 33 -6.20 -9.34 18.69
N GLY A 34 -6.14 -8.55 17.61
CA GLY A 34 -6.36 -7.10 17.62
C GLY A 34 -5.11 -6.30 18.01
N ALA A 35 -5.23 -4.97 17.99
CA ALA A 35 -4.12 -4.07 18.27
C ALA A 35 -3.79 -4.05 19.78
N THR A 36 -2.59 -4.49 20.17
CA THR A 36 -2.17 -4.42 21.59
C THR A 36 -1.70 -3.04 22.00
N ALA A 37 -1.26 -2.21 21.05
CA ALA A 37 -0.95 -0.81 21.28
C ALA A 37 -2.21 0.05 21.50
N GLY A 38 -3.39 -0.49 21.21
CA GLY A 38 -4.69 0.20 21.24
C GLY A 38 -5.26 0.39 19.84
N GLU A 39 -6.56 0.18 19.68
CA GLU A 39 -7.26 0.28 18.38
C GLU A 39 -7.17 1.69 17.77
N ASP A 40 -7.20 2.73 18.60
CA ASP A 40 -7.13 4.14 18.18
C ASP A 40 -5.67 4.67 18.08
N THR A 41 -4.67 3.81 18.29
CA THR A 41 -3.27 4.21 18.17
C THR A 41 -2.95 4.45 16.70
N ALA A 42 -2.45 5.63 16.37
CA ALA A 42 -2.04 6.01 15.02
C ALA A 42 -0.50 6.07 14.96
N PRO A 43 0.17 5.01 14.47
CA PRO A 43 1.63 4.91 14.53
C PRO A 43 2.34 5.99 13.69
N TYR A 44 1.68 6.53 12.67
CA TYR A 44 2.22 7.52 11.74
C TYR A 44 1.66 8.93 11.98
N ILE A 45 1.12 9.22 13.17
CA ILE A 45 0.51 10.52 13.46
C ILE A 45 1.52 11.67 13.39
N ASP A 46 2.79 11.41 13.70
CA ASP A 46 3.87 12.39 13.64
C ASP A 46 4.23 12.74 12.18
N ASP A 47 3.96 11.83 11.24
CA ASP A 47 4.09 12.03 9.79
C ASP A 47 2.81 12.65 9.18
N GLY A 48 1.80 12.92 10.01
CA GLY A 48 0.53 13.51 9.60
C GLY A 48 -0.50 12.53 9.08
N ASP A 49 -0.25 11.21 9.15
CA ASP A 49 -1.22 10.19 8.78
C ASP A 49 -2.03 9.75 10.02
N PRO A 50 -3.35 10.04 10.06
CA PRO A 50 -4.20 9.69 11.20
C PRO A 50 -4.63 8.22 11.20
N ILE A 51 -4.15 7.39 10.26
CA ILE A 51 -4.55 5.99 10.16
C ILE A 51 -4.29 5.25 11.47
N THR A 52 -5.34 4.64 11.98
CA THR A 52 -5.28 3.91 13.26
C THR A 52 -4.88 2.46 13.04
N CYS A 53 -4.35 1.83 14.08
CA CYS A 53 -4.02 0.41 14.07
C CYS A 53 -5.23 -0.47 13.71
N LYS A 54 -6.43 -0.07 14.15
CA LYS A 54 -7.66 -0.74 13.73
C LYS A 54 -7.85 -0.71 12.21
N GLU A 55 -7.68 0.47 11.60
CA GLU A 55 -7.82 0.65 10.16
C GLU A 55 -6.73 -0.10 9.39
N ILE A 56 -5.47 -0.07 9.88
CA ILE A 56 -4.36 -0.85 9.32
C ILE A 56 -4.69 -2.36 9.30
N ILE A 57 -5.14 -2.91 10.44
CA ILE A 57 -5.52 -4.33 10.55
C ILE A 57 -6.70 -4.68 9.63
N GLU A 58 -7.67 -3.78 9.47
CA GLU A 58 -8.79 -3.97 8.55
C GLU A 58 -8.34 -3.90 7.08
N ASN A 59 -7.40 -3.02 6.75
CA ASN A 59 -6.87 -2.85 5.40
C ASN A 59 -5.99 -4.02 4.97
N ALA A 60 -5.17 -4.58 5.86
CA ALA A 60 -4.34 -5.74 5.55
C ALA A 60 -5.17 -6.91 5.00
N LYS A 61 -6.40 -7.12 5.50
CA LYS A 61 -7.30 -8.20 5.07
C LYS A 61 -7.75 -8.09 3.61
N LEU A 62 -7.53 -6.95 2.96
CA LEU A 62 -7.81 -6.74 1.54
C LEU A 62 -6.77 -7.42 0.64
N PHE A 63 -5.63 -7.83 1.19
CA PHE A 63 -4.51 -8.42 0.45
C PHE A 63 -4.35 -9.90 0.80
N GLU A 64 -3.79 -10.69 -0.11
CA GLU A 64 -3.49 -12.10 0.13
C GLU A 64 -2.16 -12.27 0.89
N THR A 65 -2.06 -13.26 1.77
CA THR A 65 -0.77 -13.67 2.38
C THR A 65 0.25 -14.02 1.29
N GLY A 66 1.53 -13.70 1.50
CA GLY A 66 2.58 -13.89 0.49
C GLY A 66 2.68 -12.77 -0.55
N THR A 67 1.78 -11.77 -0.52
CA THR A 67 1.90 -10.58 -1.39
C THR A 67 2.86 -9.55 -0.80
N ASP A 68 3.40 -8.65 -1.63
CA ASP A 68 4.32 -7.59 -1.18
C ASP A 68 3.62 -6.64 -0.21
N TRP A 69 2.33 -6.40 -0.44
CA TRP A 69 1.46 -5.65 0.44
C TRP A 69 1.31 -6.28 1.81
N CYS A 70 1.10 -7.59 1.87
CA CYS A 70 1.03 -8.27 3.17
C CYS A 70 2.35 -8.15 3.92
N ALA A 71 3.48 -8.30 3.23
CA ALA A 71 4.80 -8.10 3.82
C ALA A 71 5.01 -6.66 4.34
N ALA A 72 4.49 -5.64 3.65
CA ALA A 72 4.50 -4.27 4.15
C ALA A 72 3.69 -4.13 5.46
N TYR A 73 2.48 -4.68 5.50
CA TYR A 73 1.64 -4.69 6.70
C TYR A 73 2.22 -5.48 7.87
N GLU A 74 3.08 -6.49 7.63
CA GLU A 74 3.81 -7.19 8.70
C GLU A 74 4.75 -6.24 9.48
N PHE A 75 5.25 -5.16 8.87
CA PHE A 75 6.00 -4.15 9.62
C PHE A 75 5.10 -3.32 10.52
N ASP A 76 3.89 -2.99 10.07
CA ASP A 76 2.90 -2.29 10.89
C ASP A 76 2.46 -3.15 12.09
N GLU A 77 2.58 -4.48 11.99
CA GLU A 77 2.36 -5.41 13.11
C GLU A 77 3.23 -5.05 14.32
N LEU A 78 4.48 -4.63 14.10
CA LEU A 78 5.41 -4.27 15.17
C LEU A 78 4.94 -3.05 15.97
N SER A 79 4.33 -2.08 15.28
CA SER A 79 3.81 -0.86 15.88
C SER A 79 2.44 -1.08 16.52
N CYS A 80 1.57 -1.87 15.88
CA CYS A 80 0.18 -2.04 16.29
C CYS A 80 -0.06 -3.18 17.28
N CYS A 81 0.70 -4.28 17.15
CA CYS A 81 0.66 -5.38 18.10
C CYS A 81 2.06 -5.91 18.45
N PRO A 82 2.90 -5.08 19.09
CA PRO A 82 4.27 -5.45 19.44
C PRO A 82 4.34 -6.81 20.14
N PRO A 83 5.24 -7.70 19.71
CA PRO A 83 5.28 -9.06 20.20
C PRO A 83 5.63 -9.07 21.70
N ALA A 84 4.87 -9.82 22.49
CA ALA A 84 5.12 -9.94 23.94
C ALA A 84 6.47 -10.61 24.27
N ALA A 85 7.06 -11.32 23.30
CA ALA A 85 8.38 -11.91 23.36
C ALA A 85 8.98 -11.98 21.95
N MET A 86 10.31 -11.92 21.84
CA MET A 86 11.00 -12.10 20.57
C MET A 86 10.64 -13.46 19.93
N PRO A 87 10.53 -13.53 18.59
CA PRO A 87 10.30 -14.78 17.89
C PRO A 87 11.41 -15.79 18.21
N LYS A 88 11.04 -17.08 18.20
CA LYS A 88 11.99 -18.17 18.49
C LYS A 88 13.11 -18.28 17.45
N ASP A 89 12.82 -17.82 16.24
CA ASP A 89 13.71 -17.81 15.10
C ASP A 89 13.62 -16.42 14.47
N PRO A 90 14.37 -15.43 14.99
CA PRO A 90 14.31 -14.06 14.52
C PRO A 90 14.91 -13.94 13.12
N CYS A 91 14.35 -13.05 12.30
CA CYS A 91 14.94 -12.67 11.03
C CYS A 91 16.30 -12.02 11.31
N THR A 92 17.36 -12.67 10.85
CA THR A 92 18.73 -12.17 11.01
C THR A 92 19.19 -11.70 9.65
N ILE A 93 19.09 -10.40 9.41
CA ILE A 93 19.83 -9.75 8.33
C ILE A 93 21.26 -9.49 8.83
N CYS A 94 22.25 -9.56 7.93
CA CYS A 94 23.64 -9.23 8.27
C CYS A 94 24.28 -10.11 9.37
N PRO A 95 24.40 -11.43 9.19
CA PRO A 95 24.96 -12.31 10.23
C PRO A 95 26.41 -11.96 10.61
N ASP A 96 27.17 -11.37 9.68
CA ASP A 96 28.55 -10.92 9.88
C ASP A 96 28.65 -9.47 10.41
N GLY A 97 27.50 -8.82 10.65
CA GLY A 97 27.38 -7.44 11.08
C GLY A 97 27.31 -6.43 9.92
N ILE A 98 26.95 -5.19 10.27
CA ILE A 98 26.83 -4.07 9.33
C ILE A 98 28.22 -3.68 8.83
N THR A 99 28.38 -3.58 7.52
CA THR A 99 29.68 -3.26 6.88
C THR A 99 29.72 -1.87 6.26
N THR A 100 28.56 -1.26 6.01
CA THR A 100 28.40 0.12 5.52
C THR A 100 28.15 1.10 6.68
N ALA A 101 28.34 2.40 6.43
CA ALA A 101 28.02 3.42 7.42
C ALA A 101 26.50 3.52 7.61
N ASP A 102 26.02 3.90 8.80
CA ASP A 102 24.58 3.97 9.12
C ASP A 102 23.77 4.98 8.26
N ASP A 103 24.44 5.83 7.47
CA ASP A 103 23.84 6.94 6.70
C ASP A 103 23.48 6.56 5.24
N ILE A 104 22.90 5.38 4.99
CA ILE A 104 22.64 4.90 3.60
C ILE A 104 21.34 5.46 2.99
N GLY A 105 20.81 6.54 3.54
CA GLY A 105 19.67 7.26 2.96
C GLY A 105 18.33 6.52 3.05
N THR A 106 18.25 5.38 3.72
CA THR A 106 16.98 4.79 4.17
C THR A 106 16.38 5.63 5.30
N SER A 107 15.06 5.63 5.46
CA SER A 107 14.39 6.32 6.58
C SER A 107 14.85 5.83 7.95
N TYR A 108 15.48 4.65 7.99
CA TYR A 108 16.04 4.00 9.17
C TYR A 108 17.52 3.68 8.92
N GLY A 109 18.40 3.91 9.89
CA GLY A 109 19.79 3.48 9.76
C GLY A 109 19.91 1.95 9.73
N CYS A 110 21.01 1.42 9.22
CA CYS A 110 21.20 -0.04 9.16
C CYS A 110 21.13 -0.72 10.53
N SER A 111 21.61 -0.06 11.59
CA SER A 111 21.44 -0.56 12.96
C SER A 111 19.97 -0.69 13.36
N ASP A 112 19.13 0.26 12.94
CA ASP A 112 17.70 0.26 13.25
C ASP A 112 16.97 -0.82 12.44
N LEU A 113 17.33 -0.99 11.16
CA LEU A 113 16.82 -2.08 10.31
C LEU A 113 17.15 -3.44 10.92
N VAL A 114 18.42 -3.71 11.25
CA VAL A 114 18.84 -4.98 11.89
C VAL A 114 18.05 -5.25 13.16
N GLN A 115 17.82 -4.21 13.98
CA GLN A 115 17.00 -4.34 15.17
C GLN A 115 15.54 -4.63 14.83
N MET A 116 14.96 -3.94 13.85
CA MET A 116 13.57 -4.13 13.42
C MET A 116 13.33 -5.56 12.92
N TYR A 117 14.22 -6.10 12.08
CA TYR A 117 14.12 -7.48 11.58
C TYR A 117 14.23 -8.51 12.70
N SER A 118 14.97 -8.24 13.79
CA SER A 118 15.06 -9.17 14.91
C SER A 118 13.71 -9.43 15.61
N PHE A 119 12.71 -8.57 15.40
CA PHE A 119 11.34 -8.78 15.88
C PHE A 119 10.48 -9.59 14.93
N LEU A 120 10.89 -9.73 13.66
CA LEU A 120 10.22 -10.56 12.66
C LEU A 120 10.70 -12.01 12.76
N GLY A 121 9.84 -12.95 12.37
CA GLY A 121 10.24 -14.35 12.24
C GLY A 121 11.06 -14.58 10.97
N ALA A 122 12.05 -15.47 11.00
CA ALA A 122 12.86 -15.83 9.82
C ALA A 122 12.01 -16.34 8.63
N GLU A 123 10.83 -16.87 8.91
CA GLU A 123 9.90 -17.37 7.90
C GLU A 123 8.85 -16.35 7.44
N SER A 124 8.85 -15.13 7.99
CA SER A 124 7.89 -14.09 7.62
C SER A 124 8.10 -13.61 6.19
N ASP A 125 7.03 -13.12 5.56
CA ASP A 125 7.11 -12.64 4.18
C ASP A 125 7.95 -11.36 4.11
N ALA A 126 7.88 -10.51 5.15
CA ALA A 126 8.73 -9.34 5.30
C ALA A 126 10.23 -9.70 5.35
N CYS A 127 10.61 -10.69 6.16
CA CYS A 127 11.99 -11.15 6.24
C CYS A 127 12.51 -11.67 4.90
N LYS A 128 11.72 -12.49 4.21
CA LYS A 128 12.14 -13.11 2.94
C LYS A 128 12.30 -12.11 1.80
N LYS A 129 11.41 -11.11 1.73
CA LYS A 129 11.39 -10.15 0.62
C LYS A 129 12.29 -8.96 0.88
N TRP A 130 12.06 -8.27 1.99
CA TRP A 130 12.76 -7.03 2.29
C TRP A 130 14.12 -7.28 2.96
N GLY A 131 14.26 -8.39 3.69
CA GLY A 131 15.52 -8.73 4.35
C GLY A 131 16.68 -8.93 3.38
N GLU A 132 16.46 -9.50 2.19
CA GLU A 132 17.50 -9.67 1.17
C GLU A 132 17.99 -8.32 0.62
N PHE A 133 17.07 -7.38 0.40
CA PHE A 133 17.41 -6.04 -0.06
C PHE A 133 18.16 -5.24 1.00
N ASP A 134 17.63 -5.21 2.23
CA ASP A 134 18.26 -4.50 3.32
C ASP A 134 19.60 -5.13 3.70
N GLU A 135 19.76 -6.45 3.56
CA GLU A 135 21.07 -7.11 3.66
C GLU A 135 22.01 -6.65 2.53
N GLY A 136 21.55 -6.56 1.28
CA GLY A 136 22.34 -6.06 0.15
C GLY A 136 22.82 -4.61 0.32
N VAL A 137 22.01 -3.78 0.98
CA VAL A 137 22.31 -2.35 1.24
C VAL A 137 23.16 -2.16 2.50
N CYS A 138 22.80 -2.79 3.61
CA CYS A 138 23.48 -2.64 4.90
C CYS A 138 24.72 -3.51 5.05
N CYS A 139 24.76 -4.61 4.32
CA CYS A 139 25.77 -5.65 4.46
C CYS A 139 26.16 -6.17 3.08
N PRO A 140 26.68 -5.29 2.20
CA PRO A 140 27.16 -5.71 0.91
C PRO A 140 28.25 -6.77 1.12
N ASN A 141 27.85 -8.03 0.96
CA ASN A 141 28.78 -9.13 0.86
C ASN A 141 29.58 -8.96 -0.44
N ALA A 142 30.65 -9.75 -0.58
CA ALA A 142 31.44 -9.76 -1.81
C ALA A 142 30.53 -9.80 -3.04
N ALA A 143 30.83 -8.96 -4.03
CA ALA A 143 30.02 -8.73 -5.24
C ALA A 143 29.27 -9.97 -5.71
N ALA A 144 27.95 -9.83 -5.94
CA ALA A 144 27.10 -10.86 -6.51
C ALA A 144 27.80 -11.61 -7.64
N GLU A 145 27.70 -12.94 -7.67
CA GLU A 145 28.31 -13.77 -8.71
C GLU A 145 27.75 -13.40 -10.09
N ASN A 146 26.46 -13.06 -10.13
CA ASN A 146 25.79 -12.51 -11.30
C ASN A 146 25.03 -11.24 -10.91
N PRO A 147 25.68 -10.06 -10.94
CA PRO A 147 25.08 -8.83 -10.42
C PRO A 147 23.84 -8.41 -11.21
N CYS A 148 22.85 -7.88 -10.51
CA CYS A 148 21.66 -7.27 -11.10
C CYS A 148 22.06 -5.93 -11.75
N ILE A 149 22.06 -5.92 -13.08
CA ILE A 149 22.41 -4.73 -13.87
C ILE A 149 21.12 -4.06 -14.32
N ILE A 150 20.72 -3.00 -13.62
CA ILE A 150 19.51 -2.23 -13.98
C ILE A 150 19.78 -1.22 -15.10
N CYS A 151 20.96 -0.57 -15.13
CA CYS A 151 21.38 0.34 -16.21
C CYS A 151 22.67 -0.15 -16.87
N PRO A 152 22.63 -0.95 -17.95
CA PRO A 152 23.85 -1.43 -18.62
C PRO A 152 24.70 -0.30 -19.21
N ASP A 153 24.07 0.83 -19.55
CA ASP A 153 24.73 2.02 -20.09
C ASP A 153 25.02 3.09 -19.02
N GLY A 154 24.76 2.80 -17.74
CA GLY A 154 24.88 3.75 -16.63
C GLY A 154 23.70 4.73 -16.49
N ALA A 155 23.79 5.63 -15.51
CA ALA A 155 22.77 6.64 -15.26
C ALA A 155 22.75 7.70 -16.39
N SER A 156 21.58 7.96 -16.97
CA SER A 156 21.41 9.02 -17.97
C SER A 156 20.93 10.35 -17.39
N ALA A 157 20.24 10.29 -16.24
CA ALA A 157 19.74 11.47 -15.55
C ALA A 157 20.87 12.31 -14.92
N GLY A 158 22.09 11.76 -14.89
CA GLY A 158 23.29 12.31 -14.28
C GLY A 158 23.64 11.60 -12.98
N ASP A 159 24.94 11.46 -12.68
CA ASP A 159 25.42 10.76 -11.48
C ASP A 159 24.95 11.41 -10.18
N ASP A 160 24.65 12.71 -10.20
CA ASP A 160 24.16 13.48 -9.04
C ASP A 160 22.62 13.60 -8.99
N PHE A 161 21.88 12.95 -9.92
CA PHE A 161 20.43 12.98 -9.90
C PHE A 161 19.91 12.11 -8.76
N VAL A 162 19.09 12.70 -7.90
CA VAL A 162 18.49 12.04 -6.73
C VAL A 162 16.99 11.84 -7.03
N PRO A 163 16.57 10.68 -7.56
CA PRO A 163 15.20 10.46 -8.04
C PRO A 163 14.14 10.49 -6.94
N TYR A 164 14.55 10.39 -5.67
CA TYR A 164 13.67 10.30 -4.50
C TYR A 164 13.97 11.41 -3.47
N ALA A 165 14.55 12.53 -3.91
CA ALA A 165 14.94 13.64 -3.02
C ALA A 165 13.74 14.26 -2.28
N ASP A 166 12.59 14.29 -2.95
CA ASP A 166 11.29 14.73 -2.43
C ASP A 166 10.74 13.79 -1.36
N GLN A 167 11.10 12.50 -1.44
CA GLN A 167 10.76 11.47 -0.46
C GLN A 167 11.73 11.42 0.72
N GLY A 168 12.75 12.28 0.74
CA GLY A 168 13.78 12.29 1.79
C GLY A 168 14.83 11.20 1.64
N PHE A 169 14.89 10.51 0.51
CA PHE A 169 15.92 9.52 0.18
C PHE A 169 16.99 10.19 -0.68
N PRO A 170 18.15 10.59 -0.11
CA PRO A 170 19.17 11.36 -0.83
C PRO A 170 20.03 10.52 -1.78
N MET A 171 19.65 9.27 -2.07
CA MET A 171 20.41 8.38 -2.93
C MET A 171 20.40 8.85 -4.38
N THR A 172 21.59 9.01 -4.93
CA THR A 172 21.79 9.30 -6.34
C THR A 172 21.50 8.08 -7.20
N CYS A 173 21.17 8.29 -8.48
CA CYS A 173 21.05 7.21 -9.44
C CYS A 173 22.31 6.35 -9.55
N LYS A 174 23.48 6.94 -9.35
CA LYS A 174 24.74 6.19 -9.30
C LYS A 174 24.76 5.22 -8.11
N GLU A 175 24.42 5.70 -6.92
CA GLU A 175 24.37 4.88 -5.69
C GLU A 175 23.30 3.78 -5.81
N ILE A 176 22.14 4.10 -6.39
CA ILE A 176 21.08 3.12 -6.68
C ILE A 176 21.62 2.04 -7.62
N ILE A 177 22.24 2.40 -8.75
CA ILE A 177 22.80 1.41 -9.69
C ILE A 177 23.89 0.55 -9.03
N GLU A 178 24.74 1.17 -8.20
CA GLU A 178 25.79 0.46 -7.45
C GLU A 178 25.20 -0.50 -6.40
N SER A 179 24.08 -0.15 -5.76
CA SER A 179 23.39 -1.05 -4.82
C SER A 179 22.76 -2.25 -5.52
N TYR A 180 22.13 -2.08 -6.68
CA TYR A 180 21.61 -3.23 -7.45
C TYR A 180 22.73 -4.18 -7.89
N ALA A 181 23.94 -3.70 -8.15
CA ALA A 181 25.06 -4.56 -8.50
C ALA A 181 25.51 -5.49 -7.35
N THR A 182 25.04 -5.30 -6.12
CA THR A 182 25.27 -6.24 -5.00
C THR A 182 24.21 -7.34 -4.93
N ILE A 183 23.11 -7.22 -5.67
CA ILE A 183 21.98 -8.16 -5.73
C ILE A 183 22.21 -9.15 -6.89
N GLU A 184 21.80 -10.40 -6.74
CA GLU A 184 21.86 -11.38 -7.84
C GLU A 184 20.79 -11.11 -8.91
N ALA A 185 21.13 -11.20 -10.20
CA ALA A 185 20.26 -10.90 -11.34
C ALA A 185 19.01 -11.81 -11.48
N GLY A 186 18.91 -12.85 -10.65
CA GLY A 186 17.74 -13.73 -10.54
C GLY A 186 16.92 -13.51 -9.26
N SER A 187 17.37 -12.62 -8.37
CA SER A 187 16.65 -12.26 -7.16
C SER A 187 15.33 -11.56 -7.52
N GLU A 188 14.31 -11.77 -6.68
CA GLU A 188 13.10 -10.96 -6.76
C GLU A 188 13.45 -9.49 -6.52
N MET A 189 14.44 -9.16 -5.69
CA MET A 189 14.83 -7.75 -5.48
C MET A 189 15.56 -7.10 -6.65
N CYS A 190 15.83 -7.82 -7.74
CA CYS A 190 16.28 -7.23 -9.00
C CYS A 190 15.12 -6.54 -9.77
N PHE A 191 14.12 -6.00 -9.07
CA PHE A 191 13.03 -5.18 -9.64
C PHE A 191 13.43 -3.71 -9.69
N GLY A 192 14.39 -3.41 -10.55
CA GLY A 192 14.78 -2.03 -10.81
C GLY A 192 13.85 -1.27 -11.73
N GLU A 193 12.67 -1.76 -12.15
CA GLU A 193 11.93 -1.14 -13.27
C GLU A 193 11.64 0.36 -13.04
N THR A 194 11.26 0.76 -11.82
CA THR A 194 11.07 2.17 -11.43
C THR A 194 12.38 2.95 -11.48
N ASP A 195 13.45 2.39 -10.90
CA ASP A 195 14.78 2.98 -10.89
C ASP A 195 15.36 3.06 -12.30
N VAL A 196 15.06 2.09 -13.16
CA VAL A 196 15.42 2.08 -14.57
C VAL A 196 14.72 3.22 -15.29
N ALA A 197 13.42 3.37 -15.08
CA ALA A 197 12.64 4.43 -15.71
C ALA A 197 13.12 5.83 -15.28
N LYS A 198 13.58 6.00 -14.03
CA LYS A 198 14.03 7.29 -13.49
C LYS A 198 15.52 7.57 -13.73
N CYS A 199 16.38 6.55 -13.65
CA CYS A 199 17.83 6.69 -13.68
C CYS A 199 18.49 6.31 -15.01
N CYS A 200 18.00 5.26 -15.68
CA CYS A 200 18.61 4.80 -16.93
C CYS A 200 18.24 5.72 -18.11
N PRO A 201 18.96 5.66 -19.25
CA PRO A 201 18.52 6.30 -20.49
C PRO A 201 17.04 6.06 -20.75
N ALA A 202 16.30 7.16 -20.94
CA ALA A 202 14.85 7.16 -21.05
C ALA A 202 14.39 5.94 -21.87
N PRO A 203 13.74 4.95 -21.24
CA PRO A 203 13.14 3.88 -22.03
C PRO A 203 12.20 4.56 -23.01
N THR A 204 12.21 4.10 -24.27
CA THR A 204 11.12 4.45 -25.18
C THR A 204 9.82 4.23 -24.42
N ALA A 205 9.01 5.29 -24.29
CA ALA A 205 7.77 5.24 -23.53
C ALA A 205 7.03 3.93 -23.85
N PRO A 206 6.50 3.23 -22.84
CA PRO A 206 5.89 1.92 -23.03
C PRO A 206 4.85 1.99 -24.15
N GLU A 207 4.77 0.95 -24.97
CA GLU A 207 3.80 0.89 -26.07
C GLU A 207 2.37 0.94 -25.54
N ASN A 208 2.13 0.33 -24.38
CA ASN A 208 0.86 0.33 -23.67
C ASN A 208 1.06 0.76 -22.22
N PRO A 209 1.18 2.07 -21.93
CA PRO A 209 1.41 2.56 -20.57
C PRO A 209 0.32 2.05 -19.62
N CYS A 210 0.71 1.69 -18.40
CA CYS A 210 -0.22 1.33 -17.33
C CYS A 210 -1.07 2.56 -17.00
N ASN A 211 -2.36 2.47 -17.28
CA ASN A 211 -3.32 3.53 -17.01
C ASN A 211 -4.20 3.10 -15.84
N ILE A 212 -3.71 3.29 -14.63
CA ILE A 212 -4.57 3.23 -13.45
C ILE A 212 -5.51 4.44 -13.49
N CYS A 213 -6.79 4.21 -13.19
CA CYS A 213 -7.77 5.29 -13.11
C CYS A 213 -7.93 6.13 -14.39
N PRO A 214 -8.50 5.58 -15.47
CA PRO A 214 -8.63 6.29 -16.75
C PRO A 214 -9.47 7.60 -16.67
N GLY A 215 -10.21 7.82 -15.58
CA GLY A 215 -10.96 9.06 -15.29
C GLY A 215 -10.21 10.09 -14.43
N GLY A 216 -8.97 9.83 -14.04
CA GLY A 216 -8.23 10.58 -13.03
C GLY A 216 -8.55 10.14 -11.60
N ALA A 217 -7.73 10.59 -10.64
CA ALA A 217 -7.95 10.31 -9.22
C ALA A 217 -9.22 11.00 -8.71
N THR A 218 -10.07 10.24 -8.02
CA THR A 218 -11.30 10.77 -7.42
C THR A 218 -11.12 11.11 -5.95
N ALA A 219 -10.10 10.55 -5.28
CA ALA A 219 -9.75 10.85 -3.89
C ALA A 219 -9.14 12.25 -3.68
N GLY A 220 -8.89 12.99 -4.77
CA GLY A 220 -8.18 14.28 -4.77
C GLY A 220 -6.67 14.09 -4.93
N ASP A 221 -6.01 15.03 -5.60
CA ASP A 221 -4.59 14.91 -5.98
C ASP A 221 -3.61 14.89 -4.79
N TYR A 222 -4.09 15.16 -3.57
CA TYR A 222 -3.27 15.16 -2.35
C TYR A 222 -3.54 13.96 -1.44
N PHE A 223 -4.40 13.04 -1.86
CA PHE A 223 -4.64 11.82 -1.08
C PHE A 223 -3.46 10.86 -1.26
N THR A 224 -2.86 10.48 -0.14
CA THR A 224 -1.76 9.52 -0.02
C THR A 224 -2.33 8.22 0.55
N PRO A 225 -2.66 7.23 -0.30
CA PRO A 225 -3.22 5.98 0.20
C PRO A 225 -2.17 5.20 1.01
N TYR A 226 -2.56 4.67 2.18
CA TYR A 226 -1.77 3.71 2.96
C TYR A 226 -0.35 4.19 3.29
N SER A 227 -0.22 5.37 3.92
CA SER A 227 1.08 5.98 4.26
C SER A 227 2.09 6.09 3.10
N ALA A 228 1.62 5.95 1.85
CA ALA A 228 2.50 6.07 0.71
C ALA A 228 3.03 7.50 0.59
N ILE A 229 4.32 7.60 0.29
CA ILE A 229 5.01 8.88 0.13
C ILE A 229 4.46 9.65 -1.08
N ASN A 230 3.89 8.92 -2.04
CA ASN A 230 3.33 9.47 -3.26
C ASN A 230 1.83 9.76 -3.11
N THR A 231 1.40 10.89 -3.67
CA THR A 231 -0.01 11.17 -3.89
C THR A 231 -0.58 10.30 -5.00
N CYS A 232 -1.91 10.15 -5.04
CA CYS A 232 -2.57 9.49 -6.17
C CYS A 232 -2.18 10.08 -7.54
N GLY A 233 -1.96 11.41 -7.61
CA GLY A 233 -1.47 12.06 -8.82
C GLY A 233 -0.10 11.56 -9.26
N GLU A 234 0.84 11.45 -8.32
CA GLU A 234 2.19 10.95 -8.55
C GLU A 234 2.20 9.47 -8.87
N MET A 235 1.43 8.65 -8.15
CA MET A 235 1.28 7.21 -8.45
C MET A 235 0.75 6.97 -9.87
N MET A 236 -0.26 7.75 -10.31
CA MET A 236 -0.76 7.67 -11.68
C MET A 236 0.27 8.11 -12.72
N ALA A 237 1.11 9.09 -12.40
CA ALA A 237 2.19 9.52 -13.29
C ALA A 237 3.29 8.46 -13.38
N GLU A 238 3.62 7.82 -12.26
CA GLU A 238 4.63 6.78 -12.16
C GLU A 238 4.15 5.48 -12.83
N ALA A 239 2.89 5.08 -12.64
CA ALA A 239 2.30 3.92 -13.31
C ALA A 239 2.49 3.97 -14.83
N LYS A 240 2.36 5.15 -15.45
CA LYS A 240 2.53 5.34 -16.91
C LYS A 240 3.93 5.02 -17.43
N LEU A 241 4.92 4.87 -16.56
CA LEU A 241 6.27 4.44 -16.91
C LEU A 241 6.34 2.93 -17.22
N PHE A 242 5.33 2.15 -16.81
CA PHE A 242 5.29 0.69 -16.96
C PHE A 242 4.32 0.23 -18.05
N GLU A 243 4.51 -0.99 -18.55
CA GLU A 243 3.58 -1.65 -19.47
C GLU A 243 2.34 -2.17 -18.72
N THR A 244 1.17 -2.12 -19.35
CA THR A 244 -0.13 -2.53 -18.74
C THR A 244 -0.14 -3.97 -18.18
N ASN A 245 0.74 -4.86 -18.67
CA ASN A 245 0.81 -6.24 -18.22
C ASN A 245 2.05 -6.55 -17.35
N SER A 246 2.84 -5.53 -16.97
CA SER A 246 3.99 -5.72 -16.09
C SER A 246 3.55 -6.05 -14.67
N LYS A 247 4.47 -6.59 -13.86
CA LYS A 247 4.20 -6.84 -12.43
C LYS A 247 4.00 -5.52 -11.69
N ASP A 248 4.76 -4.50 -12.03
CA ASP A 248 4.65 -3.16 -11.45
C ASP A 248 3.30 -2.52 -11.76
N CYS A 249 2.77 -2.67 -12.98
CA CYS A 249 1.42 -2.19 -13.26
C CYS A 249 0.37 -2.85 -12.35
N LYS A 250 0.47 -4.16 -12.12
CA LYS A 250 -0.44 -4.87 -11.19
C LYS A 250 -0.28 -4.42 -9.75
N TRP A 251 0.93 -4.03 -9.35
CA TRP A 251 1.15 -3.34 -8.09
C TRP A 251 0.25 -2.11 -8.09
N TYR A 252 0.47 -1.17 -9.02
CA TYR A 252 -0.25 0.11 -9.08
C TYR A 252 -1.78 -0.05 -9.22
N GLU A 253 -2.25 -1.13 -9.84
CA GLU A 253 -3.69 -1.48 -9.89
C GLU A 253 -4.30 -1.65 -8.49
N GLY A 254 -3.52 -2.13 -7.50
CA GLY A 254 -3.95 -2.22 -6.10
C GLY A 254 -4.32 -0.86 -5.50
N TYR A 255 -3.67 0.22 -5.95
CA TYR A 255 -4.00 1.58 -5.53
C TYR A 255 -5.31 2.10 -6.13
N GLU A 256 -5.88 1.48 -7.17
CA GLU A 256 -7.14 1.95 -7.76
C GLU A 256 -8.28 1.98 -6.74
N VAL A 257 -8.28 1.04 -5.79
CA VAL A 257 -9.30 0.96 -4.73
C VAL A 257 -9.31 2.24 -3.89
N SER A 258 -8.14 2.82 -3.63
CA SER A 258 -7.96 3.94 -2.73
C SER A 258 -7.92 5.29 -3.46
N CYS A 259 -7.23 5.35 -4.60
CA CYS A 259 -7.11 6.57 -5.39
C CYS A 259 -8.35 6.86 -6.23
N CYS A 260 -9.02 5.80 -6.65
CA CYS A 260 -10.10 5.86 -7.61
C CYS A 260 -11.28 5.04 -7.12
N PRO A 261 -11.74 5.25 -5.87
CA PRO A 261 -12.93 4.61 -5.37
C PRO A 261 -13.99 4.88 -6.41
N LYS A 262 -14.36 3.82 -7.12
CA LYS A 262 -15.27 3.88 -8.26
C LYS A 262 -16.47 4.62 -7.71
N ALA A 263 -16.60 5.90 -8.04
CA ALA A 263 -17.75 6.67 -7.62
C ALA A 263 -18.90 5.77 -8.03
N ALA A 264 -19.73 5.38 -7.06
CA ALA A 264 -20.91 4.59 -7.31
C ALA A 264 -21.73 5.44 -8.29
N SER A 265 -21.41 5.30 -9.57
CA SER A 265 -21.81 6.15 -10.67
C SER A 265 -23.15 5.65 -11.18
N GLY A 266 -23.97 5.14 -10.25
CA GLY A 266 -25.33 5.63 -10.12
C GLY A 266 -25.31 7.12 -9.79
N GLY A 267 -24.83 7.93 -10.75
CA GLY A 267 -25.14 9.33 -10.79
C GLY A 267 -26.65 9.42 -10.83
N VAL A 268 -27.26 9.80 -9.71
CA VAL A 268 -28.59 10.40 -9.72
C VAL A 268 -28.41 11.68 -10.52
N THR A 269 -28.64 11.57 -11.82
CA THR A 269 -28.81 12.74 -12.68
C THR A 269 -30.01 13.51 -12.14
N LEU A 270 -29.76 14.50 -11.30
CA LEU A 270 -30.71 15.58 -10.97
C LEU A 270 -30.85 16.55 -12.15
N SER A 271 -30.81 16.04 -13.39
CA SER A 271 -31.24 16.77 -14.58
C SER A 271 -32.74 16.51 -14.77
N GLY A 272 -33.55 17.11 -13.91
CA GLY A 272 -34.98 16.84 -13.90
C GLY A 272 -35.83 17.58 -12.86
N PHE A 273 -35.36 18.68 -12.25
CA PHE A 273 -36.29 19.63 -11.62
C PHE A 273 -36.96 20.46 -12.73
N GLY A 274 -37.84 19.79 -13.47
CA GLY A 274 -38.99 20.44 -14.03
C GLY A 274 -39.82 20.99 -12.88
N VAL A 275 -40.07 22.30 -12.93
CA VAL A 275 -41.05 23.00 -12.10
C VAL A 275 -42.43 22.35 -12.33
N GLY A 276 -42.72 21.32 -11.54
CA GLY A 276 -43.97 20.56 -11.59
C GLY A 276 -44.57 20.54 -10.19
N TRP A 277 -45.55 21.39 -9.98
CA TRP A 277 -46.45 21.40 -8.84
C TRP A 277 -46.88 19.98 -8.44
N PHE A 278 -46.43 19.48 -7.29
CA PHE A 278 -47.14 18.41 -6.58
C PHE A 278 -47.12 18.65 -5.08
N ALA A 279 -48.30 18.46 -4.51
CA ALA A 279 -48.71 18.92 -3.21
C ALA A 279 -48.02 18.19 -2.06
N PHE A 280 -47.68 18.96 -1.03
CA PHE A 280 -47.44 18.47 0.32
C PHE A 280 -48.64 17.66 0.81
N VAL A 281 -48.50 16.34 0.91
CA VAL A 281 -49.32 15.54 1.82
C VAL A 281 -48.54 15.44 3.13
N VAL A 282 -48.87 16.35 4.03
CA VAL A 282 -48.51 16.28 5.45
C VAL A 282 -49.25 15.08 6.05
N ILE A 283 -48.55 13.98 6.31
CA ILE A 283 -49.05 12.95 7.22
C ILE A 283 -48.55 13.32 8.62
N ALA A 284 -49.36 14.14 9.30
CA ALA A 284 -49.25 14.32 10.74
C ALA A 284 -49.61 12.99 11.42
N SER A 285 -48.62 12.32 11.99
CA SER A 285 -48.84 11.20 12.91
C SER A 285 -48.64 11.71 14.33
N SER A 286 -49.76 12.11 14.93
CA SER A 286 -49.92 12.46 16.34
C SER A 286 -49.62 11.27 17.24
N LEU A 287 -48.57 11.37 18.05
CA LEU A 287 -48.26 10.44 19.15
C LEU A 287 -47.53 11.20 20.28
N TRP A 288 -48.22 12.12 20.93
CA TRP A 288 -47.87 12.60 22.27
C TRP A 288 -49.16 12.58 23.09
N ASP A 289 -49.22 11.66 24.05
CA ASP A 289 -49.95 11.74 25.33
C ASP A 289 -50.17 10.33 25.90
N VAL A 290 -49.25 9.84 26.75
CA VAL A 290 -49.57 9.02 27.94
C VAL A 290 -48.46 9.16 28.99
N TRP A 291 -48.76 9.95 30.03
CA TRP A 291 -48.45 9.83 31.47
C TRP A 291 -47.00 9.81 32.01
N PHE A 292 -46.71 10.84 32.83
CA PHE A 292 -46.10 10.67 34.15
C PHE A 292 -46.86 11.54 35.18
N VAL A 293 -47.14 10.92 36.34
CA VAL A 293 -47.79 11.39 37.58
C VAL A 293 -49.32 11.42 37.61
#